data_AF-A0A969W2Y9-F1
#
_entry.id   AF-A0A969W2Y9-F1
#
_cell.length_a   1.000
_cell.length_b   1.000
_cell.length_c   1.000
_cell.angle_alpha   90.00
_cell.angle_beta   90.00
_cell.angle_gamma   90.00
#
_symmetry.space_group_name_H-M   'P 1'
#
loop_
_entity.id
_entity.type
_entity.pdbx_description
1 polymer ?
#
loop_
_entity_poly.entity_id
_entity_poly.type
_entity_poly.pdbx_seq_one_letter_code
_entity_poly.pdbx_strand_id
1 'polypeptide(L)' 'MNLVNFLHQGNRYLGEFTPANLVFDANLQIFSRRIGFICALENGGKLSPQDAFSRIEGLWEALENSAHNLGIE' A
#
# COMPACT_ATOMS: atom_id res chain seq x y z
N MET A 1 16.11 2.83 -4.59
CA MET A 1 14.86 2.44 -5.28
C MET A 1 14.34 1.15 -4.65
N ASN A 2 13.05 1.10 -4.27
CA ASN A 2 12.43 -0.06 -3.64
C ASN A 2 11.98 -1.07 -4.71
N LEU A 3 12.21 -2.37 -4.51
CA LEU A 3 11.84 -3.46 -5.43
C LEU A 3 10.35 -3.40 -5.84
N VAL A 4 9.49 -2.96 -4.92
CA VAL A 4 8.05 -2.78 -5.15
C VAL A 4 7.77 -1.76 -6.28
N ASN A 5 8.59 -0.71 -6.39
CA ASN A 5 8.44 0.31 -7.43
C ASN A 5 9.06 -0.11 -8.77
N PHE A 6 10.00 -1.06 -8.76
CA PHE A 6 10.64 -1.56 -9.96
C PHE A 6 9.77 -2.60 -10.69
N LEU A 7 9.10 -3.48 -9.94
CA LEU A 7 8.33 -4.58 -10.52
C LEU A 7 6.91 -4.19 -10.96
N HIS A 8 6.41 -3.03 -10.53
CA HIS A 8 5.06 -2.59 -10.86
C HIS A 8 5.07 -1.13 -11.33
N GLN A 9 4.79 -0.92 -12.61
CA GLN A 9 4.39 0.41 -13.09
C GLN A 9 3.07 0.79 -12.42
N GLY A 10 2.98 2.04 -11.97
CA GLY A 10 1.76 2.57 -11.36
C GLY A 10 0.57 2.43 -12.30
N ASN A 11 -0.60 2.07 -11.76
CA ASN A 11 -1.83 2.26 -12.50
C ASN A 11 -2.05 3.77 -12.64
N ARG A 12 -2.63 4.19 -13.75
CA ARG A 12 -3.02 5.59 -13.91
C ARG A 12 -4.18 5.88 -12.96
N TYR A 13 -4.12 7.01 -12.26
CA TYR A 13 -5.27 7.51 -11.50
C TYR A 13 -6.37 7.96 -12.46
N LEU A 14 -7.58 7.42 -12.28
CA LEU A 14 -8.75 7.68 -13.14
C LEU A 14 -9.89 8.40 -12.40
N GLY A 15 -9.69 8.77 -11.14
CA GLY A 15 -10.68 9.51 -10.35
C GLY A 15 -10.64 11.01 -10.57
N GLU A 16 -11.43 11.73 -9.79
CA GLU A 16 -11.46 13.20 -9.81
C GLU A 16 -10.10 13.78 -9.43
N PHE A 17 -9.55 14.63 -10.31
CA PHE A 17 -8.24 15.22 -10.07
C PHE A 17 -8.29 16.29 -8.99
N THR A 18 -7.70 15.95 -7.85
CA THR A 18 -7.15 16.91 -6.88
C THR A 18 -5.73 16.45 -6.53
N PRO A 19 -4.83 17.36 -6.12
CA PRO A 19 -3.51 16.96 -5.64
C PRO A 19 -3.57 15.95 -4.49
N ALA A 20 -4.53 16.11 -3.56
CA ALA A 20 -4.75 15.18 -2.46
C ALA A 20 -5.15 13.79 -2.96
N ASN A 21 -6.10 13.71 -3.88
CA ASN A 21 -6.56 12.45 -4.46
C ASN A 21 -5.45 11.73 -5.24
N LEU A 22 -4.66 12.47 -6.03
CA LEU A 22 -3.56 11.88 -6.79
C LEU A 22 -2.48 11.30 -5.87
N VAL A 23 -2.13 12.03 -4.81
CA VAL A 23 -1.14 11.57 -3.82
C VAL A 23 -1.68 10.38 -3.04
N PHE A 24 -2.95 10.44 -2.61
CA PHE A 24 -3.56 9.34 -1.88
C PHE A 24 -3.66 8.08 -2.73
N ASP A 25 -4.05 8.19 -4.00
CA ASP A 25 -4.07 7.05 -4.93
C ASP A 25 -2.68 6.43 -5.07
N ALA A 26 -1.62 7.23 -5.20
CA ALA A 26 -0.26 6.71 -5.24
C ALA A 26 0.09 5.93 -3.95
N ASN A 27 -0.30 6.43 -2.78
CA ASN A 27 -0.09 5.75 -1.49
C ASN A 27 -0.91 4.47 -1.38
N LEU A 28 -2.17 4.49 -1.82
CA LEU A 28 -3.06 3.33 -1.86
C LEU A 28 -2.53 2.23 -2.80
N GLN A 29 -1.98 2.62 -3.95
CA GLN A 29 -1.32 1.70 -4.86
C GLN A 29 -0.05 1.08 -4.26
N ILE A 30 0.73 1.84 -3.49
CA ILE A 30 1.89 1.29 -2.76
C ILE A 30 1.44 0.34 -1.67
N PHE A 31 0.40 0.70 -0.91
CA PHE A 31 -0.21 -0.14 0.12
C PHE A 31 -0.64 -1.49 -0.46
N SER A 32 -1.47 -1.50 -1.50
CA SER A 32 -2.00 -2.74 -2.10
C SER A 32 -0.89 -3.67 -2.60
N ARG A 33 0.16 -3.13 -3.23
CA ARG A 33 1.32 -3.92 -3.65
C ARG A 33 2.03 -4.56 -2.47
N ARG A 34 2.30 -3.79 -1.41
CA ARG A 34 3.00 -4.30 -0.22
C ARG A 34 2.20 -5.40 0.48
N ILE A 35 0.88 -5.24 0.58
CA ILE A 35 -0.02 -6.29 1.06
C ILE A 35 0.14 -7.55 0.19
N GLY A 36 0.08 -7.41 -1.15
CA GLY A 36 0.26 -8.54 -2.07
C GLY A 36 1.59 -9.27 -1.87
N PHE A 37 2.71 -8.54 -1.69
CA PHE A 37 4.00 -9.14 -1.39
C PHE A 37 4.02 -9.88 -0.05
N ILE A 38 3.42 -9.31 1.00
CA ILE A 38 3.33 -9.96 2.32
C ILE A 38 2.53 -11.27 2.20
N CYS A 39 1.36 -11.24 1.55
CA CYS A 39 0.54 -12.42 1.32
C CYS A 39 1.29 -13.48 0.50
N ALA A 40 2.02 -13.09 -0.54
CA ALA A 40 2.81 -14.03 -1.34
C ALA A 40 3.94 -14.69 -0.51
N LEU A 41 4.59 -13.92 0.36
CA LEU A 41 5.64 -14.44 1.25
C LEU A 41 5.09 -15.38 2.32
N GLU A 42 3.94 -15.06 2.90
CA GLU A 42 3.23 -15.91 3.86
C GLU A 42 2.81 -17.23 3.19
N ASN A 43 2.12 -17.17 2.05
CA ASN A 43 1.71 -18.35 1.30
C ASN A 43 2.91 -19.21 0.84
N GLY A 44 4.06 -18.58 0.58
CA GLY A 44 5.33 -19.25 0.28
C GLY A 44 6.09 -19.79 1.50
N GLY A 45 5.54 -19.67 2.70
CA GLY A 45 6.13 -20.12 3.97
C GLY A 45 7.36 -19.31 4.41
N LYS A 46 7.54 -18.10 3.88
CA LYS A 46 8.65 -17.19 4.22
C LYS A 46 8.33 -16.24 5.36
N LEU A 47 7.04 -16.04 5.65
CA LEU A 47 6.53 -15.34 6.82
C LEU A 47 5.52 -16.23 7.54
N SER A 48 5.48 -16.14 8.87
CA SER A 48 4.38 -16.73 9.62
C SER A 48 3.08 -15.93 9.39
N PRO A 49 1.90 -16.55 9.56
CA PRO A 49 0.63 -15.82 9.50
C PRO A 49 0.58 -14.64 10.48
N GLN A 50 1.15 -14.80 11.68
CA GLN A 50 1.21 -13.75 12.71
C GLN A 50 2.10 -12.58 12.28
N ASP A 51 3.28 -12.86 11.74
CA ASP A 51 4.18 -11.82 11.23
C ASP A 51 3.58 -11.09 10.03
N ALA A 52 2.89 -11.82 9.14
CA ALA A 52 2.21 -11.24 8.00
C ALA A 52 1.09 -10.30 8.46
N PHE A 53 0.26 -10.74 9.41
CA PHE A 53 -0.83 -9.94 9.97
C PHE A 53 -0.31 -8.65 10.62
N SER A 54 0.68 -8.75 11.51
CA SER A 54 1.26 -7.57 12.18
C SER A 54 1.86 -6.56 11.18
N ARG A 55 2.49 -7.04 10.10
CA ARG A 55 3.01 -6.15 9.05
C ARG A 55 1.89 -5.47 8.25
N ILE A 56 0.77 -6.16 8.03
CA ILE A 56 -0.41 -5.60 7.36
C ILE A 56 -1.03 -4.51 8.22
N GLU A 57 -1.16 -4.71 9.53
CA GLU A 57 -1.66 -3.69 10.46
C GLU A 57 -0.82 -2.40 10.39
N GLY A 58 0.51 -2.50 10.45
CA GLY A 58 1.37 -1.31 10.33
C GLY A 58 1.27 -0.61 8.97
N LEU A 59 0.97 -1.33 7.89
CA LEU A 59 0.69 -0.73 6.58
C LEU A 59 -0.66 -0.02 6.54
N TRP A 60 -1.66 -0.57 7.24
CA TRP A 60 -2.98 0.04 7.37
C TRP A 60 -2.89 1.36 8.15
N GLU A 61 -2.25 1.36 9.32
CA GLU A 61 -2.02 2.58 10.11
C GLU A 61 -1.30 3.67 9.30
N ALA A 62 -0.32 3.29 8.47
CA ALA A 62 0.37 4.23 7.60
C ALA A 62 -0.54 4.82 6.51
N LEU A 63 -1.47 4.01 5.96
CA LEU A 63 -2.44 4.46 4.97
C LEU A 63 -3.49 5.38 5.61
N GLU A 64 -3.99 5.05 6.80
CA GLU A 64 -4.93 5.88 7.58
C GLU A 64 -4.31 7.26 7.87
N ASN A 65 -3.06 7.29 8.35
CA ASN A 65 -2.34 8.53 8.56
C ASN A 65 -2.19 9.35 7.28
N SER A 66 -1.96 8.68 6.14
CA SER A 66 -1.92 9.36 4.84
C SER A 66 -3.27 9.94 4.45
N ALA A 67 -4.38 9.23 4.67
CA ALA A 67 -5.72 9.73 4.36
C ALA A 67 -6.03 10.99 5.18
N HIS A 68 -5.80 10.91 6.50
CA HIS A 68 -5.99 12.01 7.43
C HIS A 68 -5.18 13.26 7.03
N ASN A 69 -3.87 13.09 6.74
CA ASN A 69 -2.99 14.21 6.36
C ASN A 69 -3.37 14.85 5.01
N LEU A 70 -4.10 14.14 4.16
CA LEU A 70 -4.56 14.61 2.86
C LEU A 70 -6.01 15.12 2.90
N GLY A 71 -6.67 15.06 4.05
CA GLY A 71 -8.07 15.48 4.21
C GLY A 71 -9.06 14.55 3.49
N ILE A 72 -8.73 13.27 3.35
CA ILE A 72 -9.64 12.24 2.85
C ILE A 72 -10.31 11.58 4.05
N GLU A 73 -11.61 11.83 4.21
CA GLU A 73 -12.49 11.27 5.25
C GLU A 73 -13.41 10.18 4.70
#